data_AF-A0A357N645-F1
#
_entry.id   AF-A0A357N645-F1
#
_cell.length_a   1.000
_cell.length_b   1.000
_cell.length_c   1.000
_cell.angle_alpha   90.00
_cell.angle_beta   90.00
_cell.angle_gamma   90.00
#
_symmetry.space_group_name_H-M   'P 1'
#
loop_
_entity.id
_entity.type
_entity.pdbx_description
1 polymer ?
#
loop_
_entity_poly.entity_id
_entity_poly.type
_entity_poly.pdbx_seq_one_letter_code
_entity_poly.pdbx_strand_id
1 'polypeptide(L)'
;LAAKYADDVFTHSPSLEETRAFTQKVKNSAIAHGRSGNDVKIFPGIGPIVGHTAAEAEAKYQAIAALASLDDALAYLGRFFDHHDFSQYDPDAPFPELGDIGSNSFRSTTDRIKQDAREQGLTLRQVALQAVSPRPNFIGTPQHVADELIRWFDAGASDGF
;
A
#
# COMPACT_ATOMS: atom_id res chain seq x y z
N LEU A 1 -9.04 2.45 23.87
CA LEU A 1 -9.99 3.56 23.68
C LEU A 1 -11.05 3.20 22.64
N ALA A 2 -10.66 2.93 21.38
CA ALA A 2 -11.59 2.55 20.30
C ALA A 2 -12.48 1.35 20.66
N ALA A 3 -11.92 0.24 21.11
CA ALA A 3 -12.71 -0.94 21.50
C ALA A 3 -13.76 -0.69 22.60
N LYS A 4 -13.54 0.29 23.48
CA LYS A 4 -14.43 0.60 24.61
C LYS A 4 -15.54 1.59 24.25
N TYR A 5 -15.29 2.50 23.31
CA TYR A 5 -16.17 3.66 23.07
C TYR A 5 -16.53 3.91 21.60
N ALA A 6 -15.77 3.37 20.66
CA ALA A 6 -16.04 3.59 19.24
C ALA A 6 -17.13 2.64 18.75
N ASP A 7 -18.08 3.19 18.01
CA ASP A 7 -19.03 2.42 17.20
C ASP A 7 -18.43 2.14 15.82
N ASP A 8 -17.65 3.07 15.28
CA ASP A 8 -16.97 2.96 14.00
C ASP A 8 -15.46 3.24 14.13
N VAL A 9 -14.63 2.44 13.47
CA VAL A 9 -13.17 2.57 13.47
C VAL A 9 -12.67 2.63 12.04
N PHE A 10 -12.09 3.76 11.68
CA PHE A 10 -11.37 3.94 10.42
C PHE A 10 -9.92 3.52 10.58
N THR A 11 -9.40 2.77 9.60
CA THR A 11 -8.01 2.25 9.63
C THR A 11 -7.36 2.34 8.25
N HIS A 12 -6.03 2.32 8.22
CA HIS A 12 -5.29 2.07 6.99
C HIS A 12 -5.37 0.59 6.61
N SER A 13 -5.20 0.31 5.32
CA SER A 13 -5.38 -1.02 4.71
C SER A 13 -4.11 -1.48 4.00
N PRO A 14 -3.07 -1.90 4.73
CA PRO A 14 -1.80 -2.29 4.11
C PRO A 14 -1.92 -3.56 3.28
N SER A 15 -2.60 -4.59 3.79
CA SER A 15 -2.89 -5.85 3.09
C SER A 15 -4.15 -6.50 3.66
N LEU A 16 -4.68 -7.52 2.99
CA LEU A 16 -5.86 -8.25 3.46
C LEU A 16 -5.60 -8.88 4.83
N GLU A 17 -4.46 -9.57 4.98
CA GLU A 17 -4.09 -10.34 6.15
C GLU A 17 -3.88 -9.42 7.36
N GLU A 18 -3.18 -8.30 7.17
CA GLU A 18 -2.93 -7.33 8.23
C GLU A 18 -4.22 -6.61 8.65
N THR A 19 -5.06 -6.24 7.68
CA THR A 19 -6.35 -5.59 7.96
C THR A 19 -7.27 -6.55 8.71
N ARG A 20 -7.32 -7.82 8.32
CA ARG A 20 -8.07 -8.86 9.04
C ARG A 20 -7.55 -9.08 10.46
N ALA A 21 -6.24 -9.15 10.65
CA ALA A 21 -5.64 -9.29 11.97
C ALA A 21 -5.98 -8.09 12.88
N PHE A 22 -5.93 -6.88 12.33
CA PHE A 22 -6.35 -5.66 13.02
C PHE A 22 -7.84 -5.71 13.41
N THR A 23 -8.72 -6.04 12.47
CA THR A 23 -10.17 -6.16 12.70
C THR A 23 -10.47 -7.15 13.83
N GLN A 24 -9.85 -8.33 13.80
CA GLN A 24 -10.02 -9.33 14.86
C GLN A 24 -9.53 -8.82 16.21
N LYS A 25 -8.40 -8.11 16.25
CA LYS A 25 -7.86 -7.52 17.49
C LYS A 25 -8.81 -6.49 18.09
N VAL A 26 -9.40 -5.62 17.28
CA VAL A 26 -10.34 -4.60 17.74
C VAL A 26 -11.62 -5.26 18.27
N LYS A 27 -12.21 -6.19 17.50
CA LYS A 27 -13.43 -6.89 17.92
C LYS A 27 -13.24 -7.71 19.19
N ASN A 28 -12.11 -8.42 19.32
CA ASN A 28 -11.77 -9.14 20.56
C ASN A 28 -11.61 -8.21 21.76
N SER A 29 -11.01 -7.03 21.56
CA SER A 29 -10.87 -6.04 22.62
C SER A 29 -12.22 -5.44 23.04
N ALA A 30 -13.20 -5.32 22.14
CA ALA A 30 -14.55 -4.86 22.47
C ALA A 30 -15.28 -5.91 23.34
N ILE A 31 -15.16 -7.18 22.98
CA ILE A 31 -15.68 -8.31 23.77
C ILE A 31 -15.08 -8.33 25.17
N ALA A 32 -13.75 -8.13 25.29
CA ALA A 32 -13.08 -8.04 26.59
C ALA A 32 -13.55 -6.85 27.46
N HIS A 33 -14.26 -5.89 26.88
CA HIS A 33 -14.88 -4.77 27.58
C HIS A 33 -16.40 -4.90 27.75
N GLY A 34 -16.95 -6.10 27.52
CA GLY A 34 -18.36 -6.40 27.75
C GLY A 34 -19.30 -5.94 26.64
N ARG A 35 -18.77 -5.53 25.48
CA ARG A 35 -19.55 -5.19 24.28
C ARG A 35 -19.67 -6.39 23.35
N SER A 36 -20.61 -6.37 22.41
CA SER A 36 -20.58 -7.29 21.28
C SER A 36 -19.43 -6.91 20.33
N GLY A 37 -18.77 -7.90 19.73
CA GLY A 37 -17.80 -7.64 18.66
C GLY A 37 -18.43 -6.97 17.43
N ASN A 38 -19.76 -7.07 17.28
CA ASN A 38 -20.51 -6.43 16.21
C ASN A 38 -20.91 -4.98 16.51
N ASP A 39 -20.71 -4.51 17.74
CA ASP A 39 -20.97 -3.11 18.14
C ASP A 39 -19.85 -2.17 17.65
N VAL A 40 -18.77 -2.72 17.10
CA VAL A 40 -17.67 -1.95 16.49
C VAL A 40 -17.54 -2.35 15.03
N LYS A 41 -17.82 -1.40 14.13
CA LYS A 41 -17.62 -1.55 12.69
C LYS A 41 -16.24 -1.08 12.29
N ILE A 42 -15.57 -1.84 11.44
CA ILE A 42 -14.25 -1.50 10.92
C ILE A 42 -14.37 -1.06 9.46
N PHE A 43 -13.89 0.15 9.17
CA PHE A 43 -13.91 0.76 7.84
C PHE A 43 -12.47 1.08 7.39
N PRO A 44 -11.82 0.13 6.71
CA PRO A 44 -10.49 0.36 6.15
C PRO A 44 -10.59 1.38 5.00
N GLY A 45 -9.80 2.45 5.06
CA GLY A 45 -9.78 3.48 4.02
C GLY A 45 -9.14 2.96 2.73
N ILE A 46 -9.85 3.10 1.61
CA ILE A 46 -9.42 2.61 0.30
C ILE A 46 -9.27 3.73 -0.72
N GLY A 47 -8.39 3.50 -1.71
CA GLY A 47 -8.22 4.36 -2.88
C GLY A 47 -8.37 3.56 -4.17
N PRO A 48 -9.60 3.23 -4.60
CA PRO A 48 -9.81 2.41 -5.78
C PRO A 48 -9.46 3.16 -7.07
N ILE A 49 -8.70 2.53 -7.96
CA ILE A 49 -8.39 3.04 -9.29
C ILE A 49 -9.00 2.10 -10.33
N VAL A 50 -10.03 2.58 -11.02
CA VAL A 50 -10.84 1.76 -11.94
C VAL A 50 -10.63 2.21 -13.39
N GLY A 51 -10.36 1.25 -14.28
CA GLY A 51 -10.30 1.43 -15.73
C GLY A 51 -11.14 0.38 -16.47
N HIS A 52 -11.56 0.64 -17.71
CA HIS A 52 -12.32 -0.34 -18.51
C HIS A 52 -11.47 -1.57 -18.83
N THR A 53 -10.15 -1.39 -18.84
CA THR A 53 -9.15 -2.46 -18.94
C THR A 53 -8.12 -2.31 -17.82
N ALA A 54 -7.37 -3.39 -17.54
CA ALA A 54 -6.25 -3.34 -16.58
C ALA A 54 -5.19 -2.31 -17.00
N ALA A 55 -4.92 -2.17 -18.29
CA ALA A 55 -3.98 -1.19 -18.83
C ALA A 55 -4.45 0.26 -18.59
N GLU A 56 -5.75 0.54 -18.71
CA GLU A 56 -6.30 1.87 -18.42
C GLU A 56 -6.20 2.20 -16.92
N ALA A 57 -6.48 1.23 -16.04
CA ALA A 57 -6.33 1.41 -14.60
C ALA A 57 -4.87 1.67 -14.23
N GLU A 58 -3.93 0.93 -14.83
CA GLU A 58 -2.49 1.15 -14.68
C GLU A 58 -2.09 2.55 -15.15
N ALA A 59 -2.54 2.98 -16.34
CA ALA A 59 -2.24 4.31 -16.86
C ALA A 59 -2.75 5.43 -15.93
N LYS A 60 -3.95 5.26 -15.33
CA LYS A 60 -4.48 6.20 -14.33
C LYS A 60 -3.60 6.24 -13.08
N TYR A 61 -3.17 5.09 -12.58
CA TYR A 61 -2.26 5.03 -11.44
C TYR A 61 -0.93 5.72 -11.74
N GLN A 62 -0.33 5.46 -12.90
CA GLN A 62 0.91 6.12 -13.31
C GLN A 62 0.72 7.65 -13.42
N ALA A 63 -0.41 8.11 -13.95
CA ALA A 63 -0.71 9.55 -14.01
C ALA A 63 -0.87 10.19 -12.61
N ILE A 64 -1.49 9.49 -11.66
CA ILE A 64 -1.61 9.94 -10.26
C ILE A 64 -0.22 9.98 -9.61
N ALA A 65 0.56 8.91 -9.77
CA ALA A 65 1.90 8.82 -9.19
C ALA A 65 2.82 9.92 -9.74
N ALA A 66 2.71 10.22 -11.04
CA ALA A 66 3.44 11.29 -11.71
C ALA A 66 3.02 12.73 -11.33
N LEU A 67 2.02 12.90 -10.44
CA LEU A 67 1.75 14.20 -9.82
C LEU A 67 2.87 14.61 -8.84
N ALA A 68 3.61 13.64 -8.30
CA ALA A 68 4.86 13.92 -7.60
C ALA A 68 5.96 14.21 -8.62
N SER A 69 6.77 15.26 -8.36
CA SER A 69 7.94 15.51 -9.20
C SER A 69 8.92 14.35 -9.09
N LEU A 70 9.59 14.02 -10.20
CA LEU A 70 10.57 12.93 -10.20
C LEU A 70 11.69 13.20 -9.19
N ASP A 71 12.16 14.45 -9.11
CA ASP A 71 13.24 14.84 -8.21
C ASP A 71 12.86 14.61 -6.74
N ASP A 72 11.63 14.98 -6.35
CA ASP A 72 11.11 14.74 -5.00
C ASP A 72 10.96 13.23 -4.73
N ALA A 73 10.51 12.47 -5.73
CA ALA A 73 10.36 11.02 -5.62
C ALA A 73 11.70 10.30 -5.44
N LEU A 74 12.72 10.69 -6.21
CA LEU A 74 14.07 10.16 -6.09
C LEU A 74 14.70 10.53 -4.74
N ALA A 75 14.54 11.78 -4.30
CA ALA A 75 15.02 12.21 -3.00
C ALA A 75 14.33 11.49 -1.84
N TYR A 76 13.02 11.22 -1.96
CA TYR A 76 12.27 10.44 -0.96
C TYR A 76 12.74 8.98 -0.94
N LEU A 77 12.91 8.36 -2.11
CA LEU A 77 13.44 7.00 -2.23
C LEU A 77 14.83 6.88 -1.60
N GLY A 78 15.71 7.86 -1.84
CA GLY A 78 17.05 7.94 -1.26
C GLY A 78 17.08 7.81 0.26
N ARG A 79 16.05 8.28 0.98
CA ARG A 79 15.98 8.19 2.45
C ARG A 79 16.01 6.76 2.97
N PHE A 80 15.44 5.81 2.23
CA PHE A 80 15.49 4.39 2.61
C PHE A 80 16.88 3.78 2.38
N PHE A 81 17.63 4.33 1.41
CA PHE A 81 18.93 3.84 0.97
C PHE A 81 20.08 4.71 1.51
N ASP A 82 20.09 5.02 2.80
CA ASP A 82 21.16 5.82 3.44
C ASP A 82 21.40 7.19 2.79
N HIS A 83 20.33 7.85 2.33
CA HIS A 83 20.36 9.10 1.56
C HIS A 83 21.11 9.01 0.22
N HIS A 84 21.11 7.82 -0.39
CA HIS A 84 21.71 7.60 -1.71
C HIS A 84 21.09 8.51 -2.78
N ASP A 85 21.96 9.11 -3.59
CA ASP A 85 21.55 9.98 -4.68
C ASP A 85 21.14 9.14 -5.90
N PHE A 86 19.83 9.04 -6.15
CA PHE A 86 19.30 8.33 -7.31
C PHE A 86 19.29 9.17 -8.60
N SER A 87 19.51 10.48 -8.53
CA SER A 87 19.52 11.35 -9.71
C SER A 87 20.70 11.10 -10.64
N GLN A 88 21.72 10.37 -10.17
CA GLN A 88 22.86 9.94 -10.96
C GLN A 88 22.55 8.84 -11.99
N TYR A 89 21.38 8.21 -11.93
CA TYR A 89 20.97 7.12 -12.82
C TYR A 89 19.95 7.58 -13.85
N ASP A 90 19.86 6.85 -14.97
CA ASP A 90 18.77 7.03 -15.93
C ASP A 90 17.44 6.57 -15.29
N PRO A 91 16.44 7.45 -15.13
CA PRO A 91 15.17 7.10 -14.50
C PRO A 91 14.35 6.09 -15.31
N ASP A 92 14.58 5.98 -16.62
CA ASP A 92 13.85 5.06 -17.50
C ASP A 92 14.59 3.73 -17.72
N ALA A 93 15.78 3.57 -17.14
CA ALA A 93 16.47 2.29 -17.04
C ALA A 93 15.90 1.41 -15.91
N PRO A 94 16.14 0.09 -15.94
CA PRO A 94 15.81 -0.81 -14.83
C PRO A 94 16.37 -0.29 -13.50
N PHE A 95 15.66 -0.57 -12.40
CA PHE A 95 16.10 -0.18 -11.06
C PHE A 95 17.55 -0.66 -10.80
N PRO A 96 18.47 0.23 -10.34
CA PRO A 96 19.88 -0.11 -10.22
C PRO A 96 20.12 -1.21 -9.18
N GLU A 97 21.13 -2.03 -9.42
CA GLU A 97 21.61 -3.02 -8.44
C GLU A 97 22.47 -2.31 -7.38
N LEU A 98 21.88 -2.10 -6.19
CA LEU A 98 22.47 -1.28 -5.12
C LEU A 98 23.28 -2.08 -4.08
N GLY A 99 23.35 -3.41 -4.20
CA GLY A 99 24.00 -4.27 -3.22
C GLY A 99 23.45 -4.09 -1.81
N ASP A 100 24.34 -3.75 -0.87
CA ASP A 100 24.05 -3.61 0.57
C ASP A 100 23.66 -2.19 1.00
N ILE A 101 23.51 -1.24 0.06
CA ILE A 101 23.06 0.12 0.39
C ILE A 101 21.67 0.05 1.05
N GLY A 102 21.48 0.79 2.16
CA GLY A 102 20.23 0.79 2.91
C GLY A 102 20.05 -0.37 3.89
N SER A 103 21.08 -1.19 4.10
CA SER A 103 21.09 -2.31 5.06
C SER A 103 21.14 -1.88 6.53
N ASN A 104 21.58 -0.65 6.81
CA ASN A 104 21.84 -0.18 8.18
C ASN A 104 20.60 0.36 8.93
N SER A 105 19.58 0.85 8.21
CA SER A 105 18.41 1.50 8.83
C SER A 105 17.07 0.94 8.37
N PHE A 106 16.86 0.80 7.07
CA PHE A 106 15.56 0.45 6.47
C PHE A 106 15.58 -0.90 5.76
N ARG A 107 16.39 -1.86 6.25
CA ARG A 107 16.67 -3.13 5.56
C ARG A 107 15.43 -3.86 5.06
N SER A 108 14.39 -4.01 5.90
CA SER A 108 13.16 -4.70 5.47
C SER A 108 12.46 -3.97 4.32
N THR A 109 12.43 -2.63 4.36
CA THR A 109 11.85 -1.79 3.31
C THR A 109 12.70 -1.84 2.04
N THR A 110 14.02 -1.69 2.14
CA THR A 110 14.92 -1.69 0.98
C THR A 110 15.01 -3.06 0.32
N ASP A 111 15.01 -4.14 1.09
CA ASP A 111 14.98 -5.51 0.56
C ASP A 111 13.66 -5.77 -0.20
N ARG A 112 12.53 -5.34 0.35
CA ARG A 112 11.24 -5.43 -0.35
C ARG A 112 11.22 -4.60 -1.64
N ILE A 113 11.70 -3.35 -1.61
CA ILE A 113 11.78 -2.49 -2.81
C ILE A 113 12.64 -3.14 -3.89
N LYS A 114 13.83 -3.64 -3.54
CA LYS A 114 14.74 -4.34 -4.48
C LYS A 114 14.09 -5.58 -5.07
N GLN A 115 13.39 -6.37 -4.24
CA GLN A 115 12.68 -7.56 -4.66
C GLN A 115 11.54 -7.22 -5.63
N ASP A 116 10.64 -6.30 -5.24
CA ASP A 116 9.48 -5.87 -6.05
C ASP A 116 9.95 -5.33 -7.41
N ALA A 117 11.00 -4.49 -7.41
CA ALA A 117 11.56 -3.93 -8.64
C ALA A 117 12.10 -5.00 -9.58
N ARG A 118 12.76 -6.04 -9.05
CA ARG A 118 13.30 -7.15 -9.86
C ARG A 118 12.20 -8.06 -10.39
N GLU A 119 11.26 -8.46 -9.54
CA GLU A 119 10.18 -9.39 -9.91
C GLU A 119 9.25 -8.79 -10.97
N GLN A 120 9.01 -7.48 -10.90
CA GLN A 120 8.10 -6.78 -11.80
C GLN A 120 8.83 -6.07 -12.96
N GLY A 121 10.16 -6.11 -13.00
CA GLY A 121 10.97 -5.45 -14.05
C GLY A 121 10.78 -3.93 -14.10
N LEU A 122 10.72 -3.28 -12.93
CA LEU A 122 10.42 -1.85 -12.82
C LEU A 122 11.61 -0.96 -13.18
N THR A 123 11.32 0.20 -13.78
CA THR A 123 12.30 1.27 -13.95
C THR A 123 12.53 2.04 -12.65
N LEU A 124 13.64 2.78 -12.56
CA LEU A 124 13.91 3.63 -11.40
C LEU A 124 12.79 4.66 -11.17
N ARG A 125 12.25 5.26 -12.23
CA ARG A 125 11.09 6.17 -12.19
C ARG A 125 9.91 5.50 -11.51
N GLN A 126 9.55 4.29 -11.94
CA GLN A 126 8.40 3.57 -11.37
C GLN A 126 8.60 3.26 -9.89
N VAL A 127 9.80 2.83 -9.49
CA VAL A 127 10.12 2.56 -8.08
C VAL A 127 10.07 3.84 -7.24
N ALA A 128 10.65 4.94 -7.71
CA ALA A 128 10.64 6.22 -7.01
C ALA A 128 9.21 6.75 -6.83
N LEU A 129 8.41 6.72 -7.90
CA LEU A 129 7.01 7.14 -7.84
C LEU A 129 6.16 6.23 -6.94
N GLN A 130 6.40 4.91 -6.94
CA GLN A 130 5.75 3.97 -6.01
C GLN A 130 6.13 4.23 -4.55
N ALA A 131 7.34 4.73 -4.27
CA ALA A 131 7.76 5.06 -2.91
C ALA A 131 6.97 6.24 -2.33
N VAL A 132 6.70 7.28 -3.15
CA VAL A 132 5.92 8.46 -2.72
C VAL A 132 4.41 8.27 -2.84
N SER A 133 3.97 7.50 -3.82
CA SER A 133 2.57 7.18 -4.08
C SER A 133 2.41 5.66 -4.15
N PRO A 134 2.29 4.99 -2.99
CA PRO A 134 2.15 3.53 -2.94
C PRO A 134 1.01 3.04 -3.82
N ARG A 135 1.25 1.93 -4.51
CA ARG A 135 0.22 1.27 -5.33
C ARG A 135 -0.95 0.85 -4.45
N PRO A 136 -2.20 1.25 -4.77
CA PRO A 136 -3.36 0.86 -3.97
C PRO A 136 -3.68 -0.62 -4.18
N ASN A 137 -4.27 -1.25 -3.16
CA ASN A 137 -4.72 -2.64 -3.21
C ASN A 137 -5.87 -2.88 -4.20
N PHE A 138 -6.61 -1.83 -4.56
CA PHE A 138 -7.83 -1.92 -5.36
C PHE A 138 -7.63 -1.21 -6.71
N ILE A 139 -6.90 -1.84 -7.62
CA ILE A 139 -6.63 -1.30 -8.96
C ILE A 139 -6.94 -2.31 -10.06
N GLY A 140 -7.79 -1.93 -11.02
CA GLY A 140 -8.10 -2.79 -12.16
C GLY A 140 -9.42 -2.47 -12.85
N THR A 141 -10.06 -3.51 -13.40
CA THR A 141 -11.39 -3.40 -13.99
C THR A 141 -12.47 -3.25 -12.90
N PRO A 142 -13.68 -2.76 -13.23
CA PRO A 142 -14.77 -2.69 -12.26
C PRO A 142 -15.04 -4.03 -11.59
N GLN A 143 -15.03 -5.11 -12.37
CA GLN A 143 -15.22 -6.47 -11.89
C GLN A 143 -14.11 -6.87 -10.90
N HIS A 144 -12.84 -6.66 -11.27
CA HIS A 144 -11.71 -7.02 -10.42
C HIS A 144 -11.75 -6.28 -9.08
N VAL A 145 -12.01 -4.97 -9.11
CA VAL A 145 -12.08 -4.16 -7.89
C VAL A 145 -13.25 -4.60 -7.01
N ALA A 146 -14.43 -4.87 -7.59
CA ALA A 146 -15.57 -5.37 -6.84
C ALA A 146 -15.29 -6.75 -6.21
N ASP A 147 -14.67 -7.66 -6.96
CA ASP A 147 -14.31 -8.99 -6.47
C ASP A 147 -13.31 -8.91 -5.30
N GLU A 148 -12.34 -7.99 -5.34
CA GLU A 148 -11.42 -7.75 -4.22
C GLU A 148 -12.13 -7.14 -3.00
N LEU A 149 -13.06 -6.20 -3.19
CA LEU A 149 -13.84 -5.65 -2.08
C LEU A 149 -14.69 -6.73 -1.39
N ILE A 150 -15.33 -7.60 -2.18
CA ILE A 150 -16.10 -8.76 -1.67
C ILE A 150 -15.16 -9.71 -0.92
N ARG A 151 -14.02 -10.07 -1.51
CA ARG A 151 -13.03 -10.94 -0.89
C ARG A 151 -12.58 -10.40 0.48
N TRP A 152 -12.33 -9.10 0.59
CA TRP A 152 -11.93 -8.47 1.85
C TRP A 152 -13.05 -8.46 2.89
N PHE A 153 -14.28 -8.19 2.47
CA PHE A 153 -15.46 -8.25 3.33
C PHE A 153 -15.70 -9.68 3.85
N ASP A 154 -15.75 -10.67 2.95
CA ASP A 154 -16.01 -12.08 3.27
C ASP A 154 -14.91 -12.71 4.15
N ALA A 155 -13.67 -12.26 3.98
CA ALA A 155 -12.56 -12.67 4.83
C ALA A 155 -12.62 -12.06 6.25
N GLY A 156 -13.58 -11.18 6.53
CA GLY A 156 -13.74 -10.49 7.80
C GLY A 156 -12.69 -9.40 8.02
N ALA A 157 -12.10 -8.85 6.96
CA ALA A 157 -11.16 -7.75 7.06
C ALA A 157 -11.85 -6.40 7.24
N SER A 158 -13.11 -6.27 6.81
CA SER A 158 -13.87 -5.03 6.87
C SER A 158 -15.35 -5.28 7.18
N ASP A 159 -16.03 -4.28 7.72
CA ASP A 159 -17.50 -4.20 7.77
C ASP A 159 -18.05 -3.22 6.72
N GLY A 160 -17.16 -2.61 5.93
CA GLY A 160 -17.39 -1.63 4.86
C GLY A 160 -16.06 -0.91 4.54
N PHE A 161 -16.09 0.08 3.65
CA PHE A 161 -14.91 0.85 3.25
C PHE A 161 -15.23 2.35 3.14
#